data_AF-A0A8T6NBU1-F1
#
_entry.id   AF-A0A8T6NBU1-F1
#
_cell.length_a   1.000
_cell.length_b   1.000
_cell.length_c   1.000
_cell.angle_alpha   90.00
_cell.angle_beta   90.00
_cell.angle_gamma   90.00
#
_symmetry.space_group_name_H-M   'P 1'
#
loop_
_entity.id
_entity.type
_entity.pdbx_description
1 polymer ?
#
loop_
_entity_poly.entity_id
_entity_poly.type
_entity_poly.pdbx_seq_one_letter_code
_entity_poly.pdbx_strand_id
1 'polypeptide(L)'
;MKRNLTFRAWYYFRMGWSTYVAFLFAAINTLTVTYYLAIEKAPTLKEIFPSFLSYVFIVTAIGIPFLVAIGYLHFKKSSAYKAEADISFESHPHLKRILQNTENMLPLYLKMSEIMIKISKNEKITDDEIQEVSKLQSHLSEHIDKRITGQYESNVYRSDKK
;
A
#
# COMPACT_ATOMS: atom_id res chain seq x y z
N MET A 1 -18.76 12.70 12.79
CA MET A 1 -18.46 12.20 11.42
C MET A 1 -18.74 13.20 10.28
N LYS A 2 -19.19 14.45 10.53
CA LYS A 2 -19.48 15.47 9.50
C LYS A 2 -18.32 16.41 9.13
N ARG A 3 -17.09 16.19 9.62
CA ARG A 3 -15.94 17.03 9.22
C ARG A 3 -15.48 16.62 7.81
N ASN A 4 -15.19 17.61 6.96
CA ASN A 4 -14.48 17.49 5.69
C ASN A 4 -15.25 16.81 4.52
N LEU A 5 -16.57 17.01 4.41
CA LEU A 5 -17.37 16.42 3.33
C LEU A 5 -16.83 16.79 1.93
N THR A 6 -16.40 18.03 1.73
CA THR A 6 -15.80 18.51 0.48
C THR A 6 -14.51 17.77 0.13
N PHE A 7 -13.60 17.60 1.09
CA PHE A 7 -12.35 16.85 0.85
C PHE A 7 -12.60 15.38 0.56
N ARG A 8 -13.60 14.77 1.19
CA ARG A 8 -14.01 13.39 0.92
C ARG A 8 -14.61 13.25 -0.48
N ALA A 9 -15.51 14.15 -0.85
CA ALA A 9 -16.09 14.19 -2.19
C ALA A 9 -15.02 14.37 -3.27
N TRP A 10 -14.08 15.31 -3.06
CA TRP A 10 -12.95 15.51 -3.96
C TRP A 10 -12.03 14.27 -4.06
N TYR A 11 -11.77 13.62 -2.93
CA TYR A 11 -11.00 12.38 -2.92
C TYR A 11 -11.71 11.28 -3.74
N TYR A 12 -13.01 11.06 -3.52
CA TYR A 12 -13.80 10.08 -4.28
C TYR A 12 -13.82 10.41 -5.78
N PHE A 13 -13.98 11.68 -6.14
CA PHE A 13 -13.91 12.12 -7.52
C PHE A 13 -12.56 11.79 -8.16
N ARG A 14 -11.44 12.18 -7.52
CA ARG A 14 -10.09 11.89 -8.05
C ARG A 14 -9.82 10.41 -8.17
N MET A 15 -10.22 9.61 -7.18
CA MET A 15 -10.08 8.16 -7.23
C MET A 15 -10.92 7.56 -8.36
N GLY A 16 -12.18 7.97 -8.49
CA GLY A 16 -13.05 7.51 -9.57
C GLY A 16 -12.49 7.85 -10.96
N TRP A 17 -12.03 9.09 -11.13
CA TRP A 17 -11.41 9.55 -12.37
C TRP A 17 -10.12 8.77 -12.67
N SER A 18 -9.17 8.75 -11.74
CA SER A 18 -7.84 8.17 -11.97
C SER A 18 -7.88 6.66 -12.16
N THR A 19 -8.73 5.94 -11.41
CA THR A 19 -8.75 4.47 -11.41
C THR A 19 -9.58 3.91 -12.57
N TYR A 20 -10.70 4.54 -12.93
CA TYR A 20 -11.63 3.95 -13.91
C TYR A 20 -11.66 4.69 -15.25
N VAL A 21 -11.47 6.01 -15.26
CA VAL A 21 -11.74 6.84 -16.45
C VAL A 21 -10.46 7.22 -17.18
N ALA A 22 -9.41 7.58 -16.44
CA ALA A 22 -8.17 8.14 -17.00
C ALA A 22 -7.50 7.19 -18.00
N PHE A 23 -7.42 5.89 -17.68
CA PHE A 23 -6.84 4.89 -18.57
C PHE A 23 -7.59 4.79 -19.90
N LEU A 24 -8.94 4.74 -19.86
CA LEU A 24 -9.75 4.64 -21.07
C LEU A 24 -9.59 5.89 -21.94
N PHE A 25 -9.65 7.07 -21.35
CA PHE A 25 -9.43 8.32 -22.07
C PHE A 25 -8.05 8.39 -22.69
N ALA A 26 -7.00 8.05 -21.93
CA ALA A 26 -5.63 8.04 -22.42
C ALA A 26 -5.44 7.02 -23.54
N ALA A 27 -6.00 5.81 -23.40
CA ALA A 27 -5.91 4.75 -24.40
C ALA A 27 -6.61 5.15 -25.70
N ILE A 28 -7.86 5.62 -25.64
CA ILE A 28 -8.61 6.06 -26.83
C ILE A 28 -7.87 7.19 -27.53
N ASN A 29 -7.42 8.21 -26.79
CA ASN A 29 -6.69 9.33 -27.35
C ASN A 29 -5.37 8.87 -27.99
N THR A 30 -4.56 8.09 -27.27
CA THR A 30 -3.26 7.61 -27.76
C THR A 30 -3.43 6.75 -29.01
N LEU A 31 -4.38 5.81 -29.02
CA LEU A 31 -4.65 4.96 -30.19
C LEU A 31 -5.10 5.80 -31.39
N THR A 32 -6.01 6.75 -31.16
CA THR A 32 -6.54 7.65 -32.21
C THR A 32 -5.43 8.52 -32.80
N VAL A 33 -4.71 9.26 -31.95
CA VAL A 33 -3.66 10.19 -32.36
C VAL A 33 -2.51 9.46 -33.04
N THR A 34 -2.04 8.35 -32.47
CA THR A 34 -0.95 7.56 -33.05
C THR A 34 -1.34 7.01 -34.43
N TYR A 35 -2.58 6.54 -34.59
CA TYR A 35 -3.01 6.03 -35.88
C TYR A 35 -3.11 7.13 -36.94
N TYR A 36 -3.93 8.16 -36.69
CA TYR A 36 -4.22 9.17 -37.70
C TYR A 36 -3.08 10.15 -37.95
N LEU A 37 -2.24 10.43 -36.94
CA LEU A 37 -1.13 11.37 -37.13
C LEU A 37 0.18 10.69 -37.55
N ALA A 38 0.43 9.44 -37.13
CA ALA A 38 1.69 8.76 -37.44
C ALA A 38 1.51 7.60 -38.43
N ILE A 39 0.69 6.60 -38.11
CA ILE A 39 0.59 5.37 -38.90
C ILE A 39 0.02 5.64 -40.30
N GLU A 40 -1.07 6.40 -40.39
CA GLU A 40 -1.73 6.69 -41.67
C GLU A 40 -0.82 7.44 -42.65
N LYS A 41 0.13 8.22 -42.13
CA LYS A 41 1.06 9.05 -42.90
C LYS A 41 2.39 8.34 -43.22
N ALA A 42 2.64 7.17 -42.64
CA ALA A 42 3.85 6.38 -42.84
C ALA A 42 3.55 5.13 -43.69
N PRO A 43 4.00 5.07 -44.96
CA PRO A 43 3.65 3.98 -45.88
C PRO A 43 3.93 2.59 -45.31
N THR A 44 5.11 2.39 -44.71
CA THR A 44 5.53 1.11 -44.13
C THR A 44 4.66 0.65 -42.96
N LEU A 45 4.19 1.59 -42.12
CA LEU A 45 3.31 1.26 -41.00
C LEU A 45 1.88 1.00 -41.46
N LYS A 46 1.41 1.70 -42.51
CA LYS A 46 0.08 1.52 -43.09
C LYS A 46 -0.08 0.16 -43.78
N GLU A 47 1.00 -0.42 -44.32
CA GLU A 47 0.99 -1.79 -44.83
C GLU A 47 0.73 -2.82 -43.72
N ILE A 48 1.32 -2.61 -42.53
CA ILE A 48 1.14 -3.49 -41.37
C ILE A 48 -0.22 -3.25 -40.70
N PHE A 49 -0.67 -1.99 -40.68
CA PHE A 49 -1.89 -1.54 -40.01
C PHE A 49 -2.83 -0.81 -41.00
N PRO A 50 -3.50 -1.56 -41.88
CA PRO A 50 -4.25 -0.98 -43.01
C PRO A 50 -5.48 -0.17 -42.60
N SER A 51 -6.04 -0.41 -41.41
CA SER A 51 -7.18 0.32 -40.87
C SER A 51 -7.03 0.61 -39.37
N PHE A 52 -7.74 1.63 -38.89
CA PHE A 52 -7.77 1.98 -37.47
C PHE A 52 -8.22 0.79 -36.60
N LEU A 53 -9.27 0.06 -37.02
CA LEU A 53 -9.76 -1.10 -36.27
C LEU A 53 -8.74 -2.25 -36.23
N SER A 54 -8.04 -2.52 -37.34
CA SER A 54 -6.97 -3.53 -37.34
C SER A 54 -5.81 -3.16 -36.40
N TYR A 55 -5.44 -1.89 -36.36
CA TYR A 55 -4.43 -1.37 -35.44
C TYR A 55 -4.85 -1.55 -33.98
N VAL A 56 -6.05 -1.09 -33.62
CA VAL A 56 -6.58 -1.20 -32.26
C VAL A 56 -6.62 -2.65 -31.81
N PHE A 57 -7.09 -3.57 -32.66
CA PHE A 57 -7.16 -4.99 -32.32
C PHE A 57 -5.77 -5.58 -32.02
N ILE A 58 -4.80 -5.39 -32.92
CA ILE A 58 -3.45 -5.94 -32.77
C ILE A 58 -2.74 -5.36 -31.54
N VAL A 59 -2.77 -4.03 -31.39
CA VAL A 59 -2.10 -3.36 -30.28
C VAL A 59 -2.74 -3.72 -28.94
N THR A 60 -4.08 -3.86 -28.88
CA THR A 60 -4.76 -4.26 -27.66
C THR A 60 -4.46 -5.72 -27.31
N ALA A 61 -4.47 -6.61 -28.30
CA ALA A 61 -4.19 -8.03 -28.14
C ALA A 61 -2.77 -8.30 -27.61
N ILE A 62 -1.79 -7.49 -27.99
CA ILE A 62 -0.40 -7.62 -27.52
C ILE A 62 -0.17 -6.78 -26.25
N GLY A 63 -0.71 -5.55 -26.23
CA GLY A 63 -0.49 -4.57 -25.17
C GLY A 63 -1.09 -5.00 -23.83
N ILE A 64 -2.29 -5.58 -23.81
CA ILE A 64 -2.90 -6.05 -22.55
C ILE A 64 -2.04 -7.14 -21.89
N PRO A 65 -1.70 -8.27 -22.56
CA PRO A 65 -0.83 -9.28 -21.95
C PRO A 65 0.53 -8.72 -21.52
N PHE A 66 1.12 -7.83 -22.32
CA PHE A 66 2.41 -7.22 -22.00
C PHE A 66 2.34 -6.36 -20.74
N LEU A 67 1.34 -5.49 -20.60
CA LEU A 67 1.14 -4.66 -19.41
C LEU A 67 0.84 -5.52 -18.17
N VAL A 68 0.05 -6.59 -18.32
CA VAL A 68 -0.18 -7.56 -17.24
C VAL A 68 1.12 -8.23 -16.80
N ALA A 69 1.98 -8.63 -17.75
CA ALA A 69 3.27 -9.23 -17.44
C ALA A 69 4.21 -8.26 -16.71
N ILE A 70 4.31 -7.00 -17.17
CA ILE A 70 5.08 -5.96 -16.48
C ILE A 70 4.55 -5.74 -15.07
N GLY A 71 3.23 -5.56 -14.91
CA GLY A 71 2.61 -5.38 -13.61
C GLY A 71 2.91 -6.55 -12.68
N TYR A 72 2.76 -7.78 -13.16
CA TYR A 72 3.10 -8.98 -12.40
C TYR A 72 4.56 -9.00 -11.93
N LEU A 73 5.51 -8.67 -12.82
CA LEU A 73 6.93 -8.62 -12.49
C LEU A 73 7.23 -7.51 -11.47
N HIS A 74 6.63 -6.33 -11.61
CA HIS A 74 6.77 -5.24 -10.65
C HIS A 74 6.33 -5.68 -9.25
N PHE A 75 5.09 -6.17 -9.12
CA PHE A 75 4.54 -6.53 -7.81
C PHE A 75 5.20 -7.76 -7.17
N LYS A 76 5.66 -8.74 -7.95
CA LYS A 76 6.22 -9.99 -7.38
C LYS A 76 7.73 -10.01 -7.23
N LYS A 77 8.47 -9.25 -8.04
CA LYS A 77 9.93 -9.43 -8.18
C LYS A 77 10.73 -8.14 -8.10
N SER A 78 10.09 -6.97 -8.03
CA SER A 78 10.79 -5.70 -8.02
C SER A 78 11.09 -5.20 -6.62
N SER A 79 12.32 -4.73 -6.39
CA SER A 79 12.68 -3.93 -5.22
C SER A 79 11.93 -2.60 -5.18
N ALA A 80 11.51 -2.07 -6.34
CA ALA A 80 10.73 -0.84 -6.42
C ALA A 80 9.38 -0.98 -5.70
N TYR A 81 8.69 -2.10 -5.88
CA TYR A 81 7.42 -2.33 -5.19
C TYR A 81 7.60 -2.40 -3.66
N LYS A 82 8.70 -2.98 -3.17
CA LYS A 82 9.01 -2.99 -1.74
C LYS A 82 9.14 -1.55 -1.20
N ALA A 83 9.90 -0.69 -1.89
CA ALA A 83 10.04 0.71 -1.49
C ALA A 83 8.71 1.47 -1.55
N GLU A 84 7.87 1.23 -2.57
CA GLU A 84 6.53 1.81 -2.65
C GLU A 84 5.64 1.39 -1.47
N ALA A 85 5.70 0.11 -1.10
CA ALA A 85 4.96 -0.41 0.05
C ALA A 85 5.44 0.22 1.36
N ASP A 86 6.75 0.30 1.58
CA ASP A 86 7.34 0.92 2.77
C ASP A 86 6.91 2.40 2.90
N ILE A 87 7.06 3.18 1.82
CA ILE A 87 6.62 4.59 1.78
C ILE A 87 5.11 4.71 2.05
N SER A 88 4.30 3.81 1.48
CA SER A 88 2.86 3.80 1.72
C SER A 88 2.56 3.55 3.19
N PHE A 89 3.20 2.57 3.84
CA PHE A 89 2.99 2.31 5.26
C PHE A 89 3.45 3.47 6.15
N GLU A 90 4.59 4.09 5.83
CA GLU A 90 5.14 5.21 6.58
C GLU A 90 4.28 6.47 6.47
N SER A 91 3.77 6.76 5.28
CA SER A 91 2.95 7.94 5.00
C SER A 91 1.51 7.81 5.48
N HIS A 92 0.99 6.59 5.68
CA HIS A 92 -0.35 6.36 6.21
C HIS A 92 -0.34 6.34 7.76
N PRO A 93 -0.84 7.38 8.44
CA PRO A 93 -0.70 7.50 9.89
C PRO A 93 -1.39 6.37 10.65
N HIS A 94 -2.52 5.87 10.14
CA HIS A 94 -3.25 4.76 10.73
C HIS A 94 -2.52 3.43 10.57
N LEU A 95 -1.89 3.16 9.42
CA LEU A 95 -1.14 1.92 9.19
C LEU A 95 0.15 1.91 10.01
N LYS A 96 0.89 3.03 10.02
CA LYS A 96 2.06 3.20 10.88
C LYS A 96 1.73 2.96 12.36
N ARG A 97 0.59 3.49 12.84
CA ARG A 97 0.10 3.23 14.21
C ARG A 97 -0.16 1.74 14.46
N ILE A 98 -0.80 1.04 13.52
CA ILE A 98 -1.09 -0.39 13.65
C ILE A 98 0.21 -1.21 13.72
N LEU A 99 1.19 -0.88 12.87
CA LEU A 99 2.50 -1.54 12.87
C LEU A 99 3.19 -1.40 14.23
N GLN A 100 3.31 -0.16 14.73
CA GLN A 100 3.95 0.11 16.02
C GLN A 100 3.23 -0.58 17.20
N ASN A 101 1.89 -0.62 17.19
CA ASN A 101 1.15 -1.34 18.22
C ASN A 101 1.45 -2.84 18.16
N THR A 102 1.49 -3.40 16.95
CA THR A 102 1.79 -4.81 16.74
C THR A 102 3.21 -5.13 17.25
N GLU A 103 4.21 -4.33 16.88
CA GLU A 103 5.60 -4.50 17.34
C GLU A 103 5.72 -4.44 18.86
N ASN A 104 5.00 -3.53 19.53
CA ASN A 104 5.01 -3.44 20.98
C ASN A 104 4.23 -4.56 21.68
N MET A 105 3.24 -5.18 21.01
CA MET A 105 2.42 -6.26 21.58
C MET A 105 3.02 -7.65 21.36
N LEU A 106 3.74 -7.88 20.26
CA LEU A 106 4.30 -9.19 19.90
C LEU A 106 5.19 -9.82 20.98
N PRO A 107 6.13 -9.08 21.63
CA PRO A 107 6.96 -9.65 22.69
C PRO A 107 6.14 -10.14 23.89
N LEU A 108 5.13 -9.38 24.29
CA LEU A 108 4.24 -9.76 25.40
C LEU A 108 3.45 -11.02 25.04
N TYR A 109 2.94 -11.12 23.81
CA TYR A 109 2.22 -12.32 23.35
C TYR A 109 3.11 -13.56 23.30
N LEU A 110 4.34 -13.42 22.82
CA LEU A 110 5.30 -14.53 22.81
C LEU A 110 5.57 -15.02 24.24
N LYS A 111 5.87 -14.09 25.17
CA LYS A 111 6.16 -14.43 26.56
C LYS A 111 4.96 -15.07 27.28
N MET A 112 3.76 -14.53 27.04
CA MET A 112 2.53 -15.13 27.57
C MET A 112 2.31 -16.55 27.03
N SER A 113 2.60 -16.78 25.74
CA SER A 113 2.52 -18.11 25.13
C SER A 113 3.53 -19.09 25.75
N GLU A 114 4.76 -18.66 26.01
CA GLU A 114 5.78 -19.48 26.70
C GLU A 114 5.31 -19.90 28.10
N ILE A 115 4.75 -18.96 28.87
CA ILE A 115 4.20 -19.22 30.20
C ILE A 115 3.01 -20.19 30.13
N MET A 116 2.10 -20.03 29.16
CA MET A 116 1.00 -20.97 28.96
C MET A 116 1.49 -22.40 28.69
N ILE A 117 2.55 -22.57 27.89
CA ILE A 117 3.17 -23.87 27.63
C ILE A 117 3.75 -24.47 28.91
N LYS A 118 4.43 -23.67 29.73
CA LYS A 118 4.96 -24.12 31.03
C LYS A 118 3.86 -24.58 31.98
N ILE A 119 2.80 -23.79 32.11
CA ILE A 119 1.62 -24.14 32.91
C ILE A 119 1.04 -25.47 32.43
N SER A 120 0.91 -25.66 31.11
CA SER A 120 0.40 -26.92 30.53
C SER A 120 1.28 -28.13 30.84
N LYS A 121 2.57 -27.94 31.13
CA LYS A 121 3.52 -28.99 31.51
C LYS A 121 3.66 -29.16 33.03
N ASN A 122 2.86 -28.44 33.83
CA ASN A 122 3.02 -28.36 35.28
C ASN A 122 4.41 -27.86 35.73
N GLU A 123 5.10 -27.10 34.88
CA GLU A 123 6.36 -26.44 35.23
C GLU A 123 6.09 -25.20 36.08
N LYS A 124 6.94 -24.95 37.08
CA LYS A 124 6.84 -23.73 37.89
C LYS A 124 7.33 -22.52 37.08
N ILE A 125 6.59 -21.42 37.18
CA ILE A 125 7.00 -20.12 36.65
C ILE A 125 8.06 -19.54 37.59
N THR A 126 9.17 -19.04 37.06
CA THR A 126 10.23 -18.42 37.88
C THR A 126 9.93 -16.94 38.15
N ASP A 127 10.51 -16.40 39.23
CA ASP A 127 10.37 -14.98 39.57
C ASP A 127 10.93 -14.07 38.47
N ASP A 128 12.00 -14.51 37.78
CA ASP A 128 12.59 -13.79 36.64
C ASP A 128 11.59 -13.67 35.47
N GLU A 129 10.84 -14.73 35.17
CA GLU A 129 9.83 -14.72 34.11
C GLU A 129 8.64 -13.82 34.47
N ILE A 130 8.23 -13.82 35.73
CA ILE A 130 7.20 -12.91 36.24
C ILE A 130 7.69 -11.45 36.13
N GLN A 131 8.96 -11.19 36.46
CA GLN A 131 9.55 -9.87 36.34
C GLN A 131 9.64 -9.42 34.88
N GLU A 132 10.00 -10.31 33.96
CA GLU A 132 10.06 -10.03 32.53
C GLU A 132 8.67 -9.68 31.95
N VAL A 133 7.64 -10.46 32.28
CA VAL A 133 6.25 -10.13 31.89
C VAL A 133 5.82 -8.78 32.45
N SER A 134 6.12 -8.51 33.73
CA SER A 134 5.77 -7.23 34.38
C SER A 134 6.45 -6.03 33.70
N LYS A 135 7.71 -6.20 33.26
CA LYS A 135 8.43 -5.19 32.46
C LYS A 135 7.76 -4.96 31.11
N LEU A 136 7.41 -6.04 30.39
CA LEU A 136 6.73 -5.94 29.09
C LEU A 136 5.34 -5.29 29.21
N GLN A 137 4.58 -5.61 30.26
CA GLN A 137 3.30 -4.98 30.57
C GLN A 137 3.46 -3.49 30.86
N SER A 138 4.47 -3.11 31.66
CA SER A 138 4.74 -1.71 31.99
C SER A 138 5.10 -0.90 30.75
N HIS A 139 5.94 -1.45 29.87
CA HIS A 139 6.29 -0.83 28.59
C HIS A 139 5.06 -0.63 27.69
N LEU A 140 4.18 -1.65 27.61
CA LEU A 140 2.94 -1.54 26.84
C LEU A 140 1.98 -0.49 27.43
N SER A 141 1.88 -0.39 28.76
CA SER A 141 1.10 0.63 29.44
C SER A 141 1.60 2.04 29.11
N GLU A 142 2.92 2.26 29.19
CA GLU A 142 3.52 3.54 28.83
C GLU A 142 3.24 3.92 27.36
N HIS A 143 3.32 2.95 26.45
CA HIS A 143 2.95 3.16 25.04
C HIS A 143 1.47 3.54 24.87
N ILE A 144 0.57 2.94 25.63
CA ILE A 144 -0.86 3.29 25.63
C ILE A 144 -1.07 4.71 26.17
N ASP A 145 -0.44 5.06 27.30
CA ASP A 145 -0.59 6.37 27.94
C ASP A 145 -0.07 7.52 27.06
N LYS A 146 1.09 7.32 26.40
CA LYS A 146 1.63 8.27 25.40
C LYS A 146 0.67 8.51 24.23
N ARG A 147 -0.20 7.55 23.90
CA ARG A 147 -1.24 7.71 22.87
C ARG A 147 -2.45 8.46 23.38
N ILE A 148 -2.95 8.12 24.58
CA ILE A 148 -4.13 8.77 25.17
C ILE A 148 -3.87 10.25 25.44
N THR A 149 -2.67 10.59 25.91
CA THR A 149 -2.25 11.96 26.20
C THR A 149 -1.95 12.82 24.96
N GLY A 150 -2.03 12.26 23.75
CA GLY A 150 -1.83 12.98 22.49
C GLY A 150 -0.37 13.34 22.15
N GLN A 151 0.61 12.99 23.00
CA GLN A 151 2.05 13.22 22.75
C GLN A 151 2.55 12.53 21.47
N TYR A 152 1.89 11.45 21.04
CA TYR A 152 2.20 10.76 19.80
C TYR A 152 1.69 11.48 18.55
N GLU A 153 0.47 12.06 18.60
CA GLU A 153 -0.10 12.75 17.44
C GLU A 153 0.67 14.03 17.11
N SER A 154 1.17 14.75 18.11
CA SER A 154 2.01 15.93 17.89
C SER A 154 3.32 15.64 17.16
N ASN A 155 3.83 14.40 17.23
CA ASN A 155 5.09 13.99 16.60
C ASN A 155 4.88 13.39 15.21
N VAL A 156 3.79 12.66 14.99
CA VAL A 156 3.43 12.12 13.65
C VAL A 156 3.14 13.26 12.65
N TYR A 157 2.55 14.37 13.11
CA TYR A 157 2.35 15.56 12.25
C TYR A 157 3.55 16.53 12.21
N ARG A 158 4.60 16.32 13.02
CA ARG A 158 5.82 17.15 13.05
C ARG A 158 7.00 16.54 12.31
N SER A 159 7.07 15.21 12.12
CA SER A 159 8.19 14.62 11.39
C SER A 159 8.21 14.98 9.90
N ASP A 160 7.09 15.46 9.36
CA ASP A 160 6.97 15.91 7.96
C ASP A 160 7.44 17.36 7.73
N LYS A 161 8.13 17.96 8.72
CA LYS A 161 8.67 19.33 8.65
C LYS A 161 10.20 19.41 8.78
N LYS A 162 10.93 18.38 8.35
CA LYS A 162 12.38 18.46 8.15
C LYS A 162 12.75 18.08 6.73
#